data_AF-A0A7G7BU60-F1
#
_entry.id   AF-A0A7G7BU60-F1
#
_cell.length_a   1.000
_cell.length_b   1.000
_cell.length_c   1.000
_cell.angle_alpha   90.00
_cell.angle_beta   90.00
_cell.angle_gamma   90.00
#
_symmetry.space_group_name_H-M   'P 1'
#
loop_
_entity.id
_entity.type
_entity.pdbx_description
1 polymer ?
#
loop_
_entity_poly.entity_id
_entity_poly.type
_entity_poly.pdbx_seq_one_letter_code
_entity_poly.pdbx_strand_id
1 'polypeptide(L)'
;MGDLASGELPWQEAAESGVRPGILPQAYLEYLWYDPSVPAARPTETRAFFPDLGLLAARTGWDDDATMVSFKASPGGGHRAWETAEKHRAELGWETLNQGHHHPDSGSFVLVSQGAFLAVDEGYSNRKRAAHHNLLLVDGRGTRTRTATTSTRTSRSSGRPGSAMSSSTPRAGGRTPPPRSPRCTTRLWGSAVSAGPWCSARPGGWC
;
A
#
# COMPACT_ATOMS: atom_id res chain seq x y z
N MET A 1 14.05 0.61 25.49
CA MET A 1 12.68 0.21 25.13
C MET A 1 12.31 -1.13 25.76
N GLY A 2 13.24 -2.10 25.93
CA GLY A 2 12.96 -3.35 26.64
C GLY A 2 12.49 -3.18 28.09
N ASP A 3 12.96 -2.12 28.73
CA ASP A 3 12.45 -1.62 30.00
C ASP A 3 10.98 -1.17 29.93
N LEU A 4 10.59 -0.37 28.93
CA LEU A 4 9.23 0.14 28.72
C LEU A 4 8.25 -0.93 28.22
N ALA A 5 8.74 -1.85 27.40
CA ALA A 5 7.97 -2.95 26.83
C ALA A 5 7.77 -4.11 27.82
N SER A 6 8.58 -4.21 28.87
CA SER A 6 8.26 -5.10 30.00
C SER A 6 7.16 -4.55 30.92
N GLY A 7 6.77 -3.28 30.74
CA GLY A 7 5.85 -2.54 31.60
C GLY A 7 4.56 -2.09 30.91
N GLU A 8 4.51 -0.86 30.39
CA GLU A 8 3.26 -0.12 30.14
C GLU A 8 2.75 -0.21 28.69
N LEU A 9 3.65 -0.26 27.70
CA LEU A 9 3.32 -0.09 26.28
C LEU A 9 2.59 -1.29 25.62
N PRO A 10 2.94 -2.57 25.90
CA PRO A 10 2.29 -3.69 25.22
C PRO A 10 0.85 -3.91 25.67
N TRP A 11 0.53 -3.57 26.92
CA TRP A 11 -0.82 -3.73 27.45
C TRP A 11 -1.79 -2.73 26.83
N GLN A 12 -1.35 -1.48 26.62
CA GLN A 12 -2.16 -0.47 25.96
C GLN A 12 -2.41 -0.84 24.48
N GLU A 13 -1.37 -1.28 23.75
CA GLU A 13 -1.54 -1.78 22.37
C GLU A 13 -2.54 -2.93 22.32
N ALA A 14 -2.36 -3.95 23.17
CA ALA A 14 -3.22 -5.13 23.20
C ALA A 14 -4.68 -4.80 23.53
N ALA A 15 -4.90 -3.77 24.35
CA ALA A 15 -6.24 -3.32 24.72
C ALA A 15 -6.90 -2.45 23.64
N GLU A 16 -6.12 -1.62 22.92
CA GLU A 16 -6.65 -0.53 22.11
C GLU A 16 -6.54 -0.75 20.59
N SER A 17 -5.60 -1.57 20.10
CA SER A 17 -5.31 -1.66 18.66
C SER A 17 -6.37 -2.41 17.85
N GLY A 18 -7.13 -3.31 18.50
CA GLY A 18 -8.06 -4.22 17.83
C GLY A 18 -7.39 -5.25 16.90
N VAL A 19 -6.05 -5.25 16.79
CA VAL A 19 -5.28 -6.20 15.99
C VAL A 19 -5.15 -7.50 16.79
N ARG A 20 -5.49 -8.65 16.17
CA ARG A 20 -5.33 -9.98 16.77
C ARG A 20 -4.37 -10.84 15.94
N PRO A 21 -3.41 -11.55 16.57
CA PRO A 21 -3.26 -11.76 18.01
C PRO A 21 -2.55 -10.64 18.79
N GLY A 22 -2.31 -9.46 18.20
CA GLY A 22 -1.59 -8.34 18.84
C GLY A 22 -0.09 -8.62 18.96
N ILE A 23 0.66 -7.74 19.62
CA ILE A 23 2.13 -7.90 19.77
C ILE A 23 2.54 -8.74 21.00
N LEU A 24 1.62 -9.00 21.94
CA LEU A 24 1.91 -9.71 23.19
C LEU A 24 2.60 -11.06 23.01
N PRO A 25 2.21 -11.93 22.04
CA PRO A 25 2.87 -13.22 21.87
C PRO A 25 4.35 -13.11 21.51
N GLN A 26 4.79 -11.97 20.96
CA GLN A 26 6.20 -11.73 20.60
C GLN A 26 6.95 -10.90 21.64
N ALA A 27 6.26 -10.28 22.62
CA ALA A 27 6.87 -9.37 23.59
C ALA A 27 7.99 -10.02 24.44
N TYR A 28 7.91 -11.33 24.71
CA TYR A 28 8.96 -12.03 25.45
C TYR A 28 10.32 -12.04 24.72
N LEU A 29 10.34 -11.90 23.39
CA LEU A 29 11.58 -11.84 22.60
C LEU A 29 12.39 -10.59 22.94
N GLU A 30 11.71 -9.50 23.30
CA GLU A 30 12.39 -8.28 23.71
C GLU A 30 13.18 -8.48 24.99
N TYR A 31 12.63 -9.20 25.97
CA TYR A 31 13.38 -9.57 27.18
C TYR A 31 14.59 -10.45 26.87
N LEU A 32 14.48 -11.37 25.90
CA LEU A 32 15.57 -12.28 25.55
C LEU A 32 16.70 -11.63 24.75
N TRP A 33 16.40 -10.62 23.93
CA TRP A 33 17.36 -10.00 23.01
C TRP A 33 17.81 -8.60 23.43
N TYR A 34 17.21 -8.02 24.48
CA TYR A 34 17.63 -6.74 24.99
C TYR A 34 19.02 -6.83 25.64
N ASP A 35 19.95 -6.01 25.13
CA ASP A 35 21.27 -5.82 25.72
C ASP A 35 21.31 -4.47 26.45
N PRO A 36 21.26 -4.46 27.80
CA PRO A 36 21.28 -3.22 28.58
C PRO A 36 22.62 -2.48 28.50
N SER A 37 23.68 -3.10 27.99
CA SER A 37 24.98 -2.46 27.81
C SER A 37 25.02 -1.50 26.62
N VAL A 38 24.04 -1.59 25.70
CA VAL A 38 23.93 -0.72 24.53
C VAL A 38 23.14 0.54 24.90
N PRO A 39 23.77 1.74 24.89
CA PRO A 39 23.06 2.98 25.21
C PRO A 39 22.03 3.32 24.12
N ALA A 40 20.86 3.80 24.55
CA ALA A 40 19.87 4.34 23.61
C ALA A 40 20.41 5.61 22.92
N ALA A 41 20.24 5.69 21.60
CA ALA A 41 20.64 6.84 20.80
C ALA A 41 19.52 7.21 19.84
N ARG A 42 19.31 8.52 19.63
CA ARG A 42 18.38 9.01 18.61
C ARG A 42 19.00 8.84 17.22
N PRO A 43 18.19 8.48 16.20
CA PRO A 43 18.67 8.52 14.82
C PRO A 43 19.02 9.95 14.40
N THR A 44 20.05 10.09 13.56
CA THR A 44 20.51 11.39 13.03
C THR A 44 20.21 11.55 11.55
N GLU A 45 20.31 10.47 10.78
CA GLU A 45 20.04 10.49 9.35
C GLU A 45 18.58 10.83 9.08
N THR A 46 18.35 11.76 8.16
CA THR A 46 17.01 12.22 7.80
C THR A 46 16.51 11.63 6.49
N ARG A 47 17.31 10.78 5.83
CA ARG A 47 16.93 10.11 4.60
C ARG A 47 17.55 8.73 4.49
N ALA A 48 16.82 7.82 3.87
CA ALA A 48 17.30 6.51 3.49
C ALA A 48 16.71 6.14 2.13
N PHE A 49 17.55 5.60 1.25
CA PHE A 49 17.12 5.00 0.00
C PHE A 49 17.44 3.50 0.05
N PHE A 50 16.45 2.69 -0.25
CA PHE A 50 16.53 1.23 -0.29
C PHE A 50 16.41 0.78 -1.75
N PRO A 51 17.52 0.59 -2.47
CA PRO A 51 17.50 0.36 -3.91
C PRO A 51 16.68 -0.86 -4.30
N ASP A 52 16.80 -1.95 -3.55
CA ASP A 52 16.07 -3.19 -3.82
C ASP A 52 14.55 -3.02 -3.68
N LEU A 53 14.12 -2.26 -2.68
CA LEU A 53 12.70 -1.96 -2.47
C LEU A 53 12.22 -0.79 -3.34
N GLY A 54 13.11 -0.11 -4.06
CA GLY A 54 12.83 1.17 -4.74
C GLY A 54 12.15 2.18 -3.82
N LEU A 55 12.52 2.20 -2.54
CA LEU A 55 11.85 2.98 -1.50
C LEU A 55 12.78 4.11 -1.03
N LEU A 56 12.29 5.33 -1.11
CA LEU A 56 12.91 6.51 -0.49
C LEU A 56 12.07 6.91 0.71
N ALA A 57 12.71 7.07 1.86
CA ALA A 57 12.15 7.78 3.01
C ALA A 57 13.00 9.01 3.28
N ALA A 58 12.37 10.17 3.45
CA ALA A 58 13.05 11.42 3.76
C ALA A 58 12.22 12.25 4.75
N ARG A 59 12.90 12.98 5.61
CA ARG A 59 12.29 13.90 6.58
C ARG A 59 13.12 15.16 6.78
N THR A 60 12.50 16.21 7.32
CA THR A 60 13.19 17.47 7.65
C THR A 60 13.88 17.43 9.02
N GLY A 61 13.46 16.51 9.90
CA GLY A 61 13.97 16.36 11.26
C GLY A 61 13.28 15.19 11.96
N TRP A 62 13.54 15.04 13.27
CA TRP A 62 12.95 14.00 14.11
C TRP A 62 11.95 14.53 15.15
N ASP A 63 11.79 15.86 15.23
CA ASP A 63 10.86 16.53 16.14
C ASP A 63 9.43 16.52 15.56
N ASP A 64 8.44 16.87 16.40
CA ASP A 64 7.00 16.75 16.07
C ASP A 64 6.54 17.63 14.89
N ASP A 65 7.27 18.71 14.63
CA ASP A 65 7.00 19.63 13.51
C ASP A 65 7.61 19.15 12.17
N ALA A 66 8.33 18.03 12.18
CA ALA A 66 9.00 17.51 11.00
C ALA A 66 8.01 17.13 9.90
N THR A 67 8.47 17.32 8.65
CA THR A 67 7.80 16.79 7.46
C THR A 67 8.51 15.52 7.03
N MET A 68 7.74 14.48 6.70
CA MET A 68 8.21 13.21 6.19
C MET A 68 7.52 12.88 4.86
N VAL A 69 8.29 12.47 3.88
CA VAL A 69 7.81 11.84 2.65
C VAL A 69 8.38 10.44 2.51
N SER A 70 7.55 9.52 2.05
CA SER A 70 7.98 8.22 1.56
C SER A 70 7.50 8.06 0.12
N PHE A 71 8.36 7.58 -0.78
CA PHE A 71 8.04 7.32 -2.17
C PHE A 71 8.55 5.93 -2.57
N LYS A 72 7.71 5.14 -3.24
CA LYS A 72 8.08 3.80 -3.68
C LYS A 72 7.92 3.63 -5.18
N ALA A 73 8.96 3.15 -5.84
CA ALA A 73 8.97 2.79 -7.26
C ALA A 73 9.81 1.53 -7.49
N SER A 74 9.18 0.38 -7.35
CA SER A 74 9.78 -0.94 -7.57
C SER A 74 8.75 -1.95 -8.08
N PRO A 75 9.18 -3.10 -8.62
CA PRO A 75 8.31 -4.26 -8.75
C PRO A 75 7.83 -4.71 -7.36
N GLY A 76 6.66 -5.35 -7.29
CA GLY A 76 6.22 -5.90 -6.01
C GLY A 76 7.28 -6.87 -5.46
N GLY A 77 7.55 -6.81 -4.17
CA GLY A 77 8.58 -7.64 -3.52
C GLY A 77 10.01 -7.18 -3.69
N GLY A 78 10.23 -6.07 -4.40
CA GLY A 78 11.56 -5.56 -4.67
C GLY A 78 12.23 -6.23 -5.86
N HIS A 79 13.32 -5.61 -6.31
CA HIS A 79 14.06 -5.99 -7.51
C HIS A 79 14.61 -7.42 -7.41
N ARG A 80 15.28 -7.76 -6.30
CA ARG A 80 15.90 -9.07 -6.11
C ARG A 80 14.88 -10.19 -6.06
N ALA A 81 13.78 -10.03 -5.34
CA ALA A 81 12.74 -11.07 -5.27
C ALA A 81 12.10 -11.28 -6.65
N TRP A 82 11.85 -10.18 -7.38
CA TRP A 82 11.32 -10.20 -8.73
C TRP A 82 12.26 -10.94 -9.69
N GLU A 83 13.52 -10.50 -9.79
CA GLU A 83 14.53 -11.07 -10.68
C GLU A 83 14.81 -12.56 -10.36
N THR A 84 14.92 -12.89 -9.07
CA THR A 84 15.14 -14.29 -8.64
C THR A 84 13.97 -15.18 -9.01
N ALA A 85 12.73 -14.70 -8.82
CA ALA A 85 11.55 -15.47 -9.19
C ALA A 85 11.41 -15.66 -10.70
N GLU A 86 11.77 -14.64 -11.49
CA GLU A 86 11.78 -14.77 -12.95
C GLU A 86 12.89 -15.72 -13.42
N LYS A 87 14.05 -15.72 -12.76
CA LYS A 87 15.11 -16.71 -13.01
C LYS A 87 14.62 -18.13 -12.70
N HIS A 88 14.05 -18.37 -11.53
CA HIS A 88 13.52 -19.69 -11.17
C HIS A 88 12.41 -20.16 -12.10
N ARG A 89 11.55 -19.25 -12.57
CA ARG A 89 10.56 -19.56 -13.61
C ARG A 89 11.25 -20.02 -14.90
N ALA A 90 12.23 -19.26 -15.38
CA ALA A 90 12.87 -19.52 -16.67
C ALA A 90 13.69 -20.80 -16.66
N GLU A 91 14.43 -21.08 -15.58
CA GLU A 91 15.37 -22.20 -15.50
C GLU A 91 14.73 -23.49 -14.98
N LEU A 92 13.80 -23.38 -14.03
CA LEU A 92 13.24 -24.53 -13.28
C LEU A 92 11.74 -24.71 -13.50
N GLY A 93 11.07 -23.75 -14.14
CA GLY A 93 9.60 -23.75 -14.26
C GLY A 93 8.88 -23.47 -12.94
N TRP A 94 9.57 -22.92 -11.93
CA TRP A 94 9.01 -22.72 -10.60
C TRP A 94 8.34 -21.35 -10.42
N GLU A 95 7.17 -21.32 -9.80
CA GLU A 95 6.49 -20.11 -9.35
C GLU A 95 6.84 -19.80 -7.90
N THR A 96 7.82 -18.93 -7.67
CA THR A 96 8.35 -18.68 -6.32
C THR A 96 8.01 -17.30 -5.75
N LEU A 97 7.47 -16.37 -6.55
CA LEU A 97 7.12 -15.04 -6.04
C LEU A 97 5.79 -15.09 -5.28
N ASN A 98 5.82 -14.74 -3.99
CA ASN A 98 4.61 -14.56 -3.19
C ASN A 98 4.41 -13.08 -2.85
N GLN A 99 3.31 -12.52 -3.36
CA GLN A 99 2.95 -11.10 -3.19
C GLN A 99 1.72 -10.90 -2.30
N GLY A 100 1.41 -11.86 -1.42
CA GLY A 100 0.21 -11.86 -0.60
C GLY A 100 0.06 -10.61 0.26
N HIS A 101 1.16 -10.02 0.72
CA HIS A 101 1.16 -8.76 1.48
C HIS A 101 1.44 -7.51 0.64
N HIS A 102 1.93 -7.63 -0.60
CA HIS A 102 2.16 -6.46 -1.44
C HIS A 102 0.88 -5.82 -1.97
N HIS A 103 0.90 -4.50 -2.05
CA HIS A 103 -0.12 -3.69 -2.71
C HIS A 103 0.34 -3.34 -4.13
N PRO A 104 -0.61 -3.05 -5.05
CA PRO A 104 -0.30 -2.52 -6.39
C PRO A 104 -0.02 -1.01 -6.32
N ASP A 105 1.05 -0.62 -5.62
CA ASP A 105 1.32 0.73 -5.15
C ASP A 105 2.69 1.26 -5.62
N SER A 106 3.20 0.72 -6.72
CA SER A 106 4.41 1.25 -7.36
C SER A 106 4.10 2.61 -7.98
N GLY A 107 4.91 3.62 -7.65
CA GLY A 107 4.70 5.03 -7.95
C GLY A 107 3.90 5.79 -6.88
N SER A 108 3.60 5.18 -5.73
CA SER A 108 2.87 5.83 -4.64
C SER A 108 3.78 6.65 -3.73
N PHE A 109 3.15 7.59 -3.01
CA PHE A 109 3.78 8.32 -1.92
C PHE A 109 2.90 8.42 -0.66
N VAL A 110 3.56 8.68 0.47
CA VAL A 110 2.95 9.05 1.75
C VAL A 110 3.59 10.37 2.21
N LEU A 111 2.78 11.26 2.77
CA LEU A 111 3.19 12.56 3.29
C LEU A 111 2.60 12.79 4.69
N VAL A 112 3.48 13.09 5.64
CA VAL A 112 3.16 13.51 7.01
C VAL A 112 3.87 14.82 7.26
N SER A 113 3.22 15.78 7.93
CA SER A 113 3.83 17.07 8.25
C SER A 113 3.19 17.64 9.51
N GLN A 114 4.00 18.18 10.42
CA GLN A 114 3.52 18.87 11.63
C GLN A 114 2.54 18.02 12.45
N GLY A 115 2.89 16.75 12.69
CA GLY A 115 2.04 15.79 13.39
C GLY A 115 0.77 15.36 12.65
N ALA A 116 0.55 15.81 11.40
CA ALA A 116 -0.66 15.52 10.63
C ALA A 116 -0.42 14.58 9.44
N PHE A 117 -1.35 13.66 9.23
CA PHE A 117 -1.41 12.77 8.08
C PHE A 117 -2.03 13.49 6.87
N LEU A 118 -1.20 13.92 5.91
CA LEU A 118 -1.66 14.73 4.77
C LEU A 118 -2.02 13.89 3.54
N ALA A 119 -1.20 12.87 3.23
CA ALA A 119 -1.48 11.90 2.18
C ALA A 119 -1.06 10.52 2.69
N VAL A 120 -2.04 9.67 2.97
CA VAL A 120 -1.82 8.32 3.53
C VAL A 120 -2.30 7.24 2.59
N ASP A 121 -1.89 6.02 2.90
CA ASP A 121 -2.33 4.81 2.23
C ASP A 121 -3.63 4.26 2.86
N GLU A 122 -4.34 3.36 2.18
CA GLU A 122 -5.57 2.73 2.65
C GLU A 122 -5.38 1.78 3.85
N GLY A 123 -4.13 1.53 4.25
CA GLY A 123 -3.78 0.58 5.29
C GLY A 123 -4.01 -0.87 4.85
N TYR A 124 -4.30 -1.75 5.81
CA TYR A 124 -4.49 -3.17 5.51
C TYR A 124 -5.81 -3.41 4.77
N SER A 125 -5.71 -3.90 3.54
CA SER A 125 -6.88 -4.13 2.68
C SER A 125 -6.81 -5.50 2.01
N ASN A 126 -7.90 -6.27 2.11
CA ASN A 126 -8.07 -7.49 1.32
C ASN A 126 -8.30 -7.17 -0.16
N ARG A 127 -8.77 -5.96 -0.47
CA ARG A 127 -9.10 -5.51 -1.83
C ARG A 127 -8.10 -4.48 -2.32
N LYS A 128 -6.86 -4.93 -2.47
CA LYS A 128 -5.71 -4.09 -2.86
C LYS A 128 -5.87 -3.57 -4.28
N ARG A 129 -5.89 -2.25 -4.44
CA ARG A 129 -6.08 -1.61 -5.75
C ARG A 129 -5.22 -0.37 -5.86
N ALA A 130 -4.61 -0.19 -7.04
CA ALA A 130 -3.77 0.97 -7.31
C ALA A 130 -4.49 2.30 -7.07
N ALA A 131 -5.80 2.33 -7.35
CA ALA A 131 -6.66 3.49 -7.12
C ALA A 131 -6.87 3.89 -5.65
N HIS A 132 -6.40 3.07 -4.70
CA HIS A 132 -6.47 3.36 -3.27
C HIS A 132 -5.16 3.97 -2.73
N HIS A 133 -4.18 4.21 -3.60
CA HIS A 133 -2.88 4.79 -3.25
C HIS A 133 -2.71 6.16 -3.90
N ASN A 134 -1.83 6.99 -3.34
CA ASN A 134 -1.47 8.30 -3.90
C ASN A 134 -0.53 8.12 -5.11
N LEU A 135 -1.08 7.69 -6.24
CA LEU A 135 -0.34 7.44 -7.48
C LEU A 135 -1.15 7.83 -8.72
N LEU A 136 -0.52 7.74 -9.88
CA LEU A 136 -1.17 8.01 -11.17
C LEU A 136 -1.84 6.76 -11.75
N LEU A 137 -3.04 6.94 -12.30
CA LEU A 137 -3.76 5.93 -13.07
C LEU A 137 -3.79 6.33 -14.54
N VAL A 138 -3.66 5.35 -15.44
CA VAL A 138 -3.84 5.51 -16.88
C VAL A 138 -5.16 4.87 -17.27
N ASP A 139 -6.09 5.65 -17.82
CA ASP A 139 -7.45 5.21 -18.15
C ASP A 139 -8.16 4.48 -16.99
N GLY A 140 -7.96 4.99 -15.76
CA GLY A 140 -8.51 4.42 -14.54
C GLY A 140 -7.86 3.11 -14.08
N ARG A 141 -6.70 2.73 -14.66
CA ARG A 141 -5.96 1.51 -14.31
C ARG A 141 -4.58 1.86 -13.78
N GLY A 142 -4.13 1.13 -12.76
CA GLY A 142 -2.76 1.20 -12.25
C GLY A 142 -1.99 -0.09 -12.51
N THR A 143 -0.81 -0.19 -11.91
CA THR A 143 0.04 -1.38 -12.00
C THR A 143 -0.67 -2.61 -11.42
N ARG A 144 -0.40 -3.80 -11.97
CA ARG A 144 -1.00 -5.05 -11.50
C ARG A 144 0.01 -5.85 -10.70
N THR A 145 -0.40 -6.35 -9.54
CA THR A 145 0.37 -7.37 -8.82
C THR A 145 0.30 -8.70 -9.59
N ARG A 146 1.44 -9.38 -9.76
CA ARG A 146 1.54 -10.62 -10.54
C ARG A 146 0.67 -11.78 -10.01
N THR A 147 0.28 -11.75 -8.74
CA THR A 147 -0.56 -12.78 -8.09
C THR A 147 -2.06 -12.46 -8.08
N ALA A 148 -2.49 -11.33 -8.66
CA ALA A 148 -3.92 -11.13 -8.89
C ALA A 148 -4.36 -12.05 -10.04
N THR A 149 -4.61 -13.34 -9.73
CA THR A 149 -5.35 -14.25 -10.58
C THR A 149 -6.64 -13.52 -10.93
N THR A 150 -6.67 -12.96 -12.14
CA THR A 150 -7.87 -12.39 -12.69
C THR A 150 -8.77 -13.58 -12.98
N SER A 151 -9.64 -13.94 -12.03
CA SER A 151 -10.87 -14.63 -12.37
C SER A 151 -11.71 -13.63 -13.16
N THR A 152 -11.35 -13.43 -14.43
CA THR A 152 -12.33 -13.01 -15.42
C THR A 152 -13.28 -14.18 -15.54
N ARG A 153 -14.31 -14.18 -14.70
CA ARG A 153 -15.55 -14.86 -15.02
C ARG A 153 -16.09 -14.14 -16.25
N THR A 154 -15.63 -14.54 -17.43
CA THR A 154 -16.36 -14.29 -18.66
C THR A 154 -17.72 -14.93 -18.44
N SER A 155 -18.74 -14.12 -18.15
CA SER A 155 -20.12 -14.54 -18.35
C SER A 155 -20.28 -14.77 -19.84
N ARG A 156 -19.98 -15.98 -20.31
CA ARG A 156 -20.57 -16.49 -21.53
C ARG A 156 -22.06 -16.57 -21.24
N SER A 157 -22.81 -15.57 -21.70
CA SER A 157 -24.24 -15.71 -21.89
C SER A 157 -24.46 -16.91 -22.82
N SER A 158 -25.01 -18.00 -22.28
CA SER A 158 -25.49 -19.15 -23.04
C SER A 158 -26.73 -18.74 -23.84
N GLY A 159 -26.51 -18.03 -24.96
CA GLY A 159 -27.53 -17.86 -25.98
C GLY A 159 -27.63 -19.13 -26.81
N ARG A 160 -28.74 -19.87 -26.69
CA ARG A 160 -29.11 -20.98 -27.58
C ARG A 160 -29.11 -20.49 -29.04
N PRO A 161 -28.64 -21.29 -30.02
CA PRO A 161 -28.75 -20.93 -31.42
C PRO A 161 -30.21 -21.11 -31.87
N GLY A 162 -30.93 -20.00 -32.03
CA GLY A 162 -32.20 -19.95 -32.75
C GLY A 162 -31.93 -19.73 -34.23
N SER A 163 -32.22 -20.74 -35.04
CA SER A 163 -32.26 -20.66 -36.50
C SER A 163 -33.37 -19.70 -36.97
N ALA A 164 -33.05 -18.72 -37.81
CA ALA A 164 -33.99 -18.13 -38.75
C ALA A 164 -33.24 -17.52 -39.94
N MET A 165 -33.55 -18.02 -41.13
CA MET A 165 -33.13 -17.51 -42.44
C MET A 165 -33.85 -16.20 -42.79
N SER A 166 -33.13 -15.36 -43.55
CA SER A 166 -33.58 -14.45 -44.62
C SER A 166 -34.53 -13.29 -44.28
N SER A 167 -34.04 -12.06 -44.43
CA SER A 167 -34.41 -11.21 -45.58
C SER A 167 -33.63 -9.88 -45.56
N SER A 168 -33.29 -9.43 -46.76
CA SER A 168 -32.45 -8.27 -47.08
C SER A 168 -33.28 -7.01 -47.29
N THR A 169 -32.84 -5.87 -46.74
CA THR A 169 -32.98 -4.52 -47.36
C THR A 169 -32.05 -3.52 -46.67
N PRO A 170 -31.32 -2.63 -47.40
CA PRO A 170 -30.35 -1.71 -46.80
C PRO A 170 -30.95 -0.32 -46.54
N ARG A 171 -30.49 0.38 -45.49
CA ARG A 171 -30.70 1.84 -45.37
C ARG A 171 -29.54 2.57 -44.69
N ALA A 172 -28.89 3.40 -45.51
CA ALA A 172 -28.24 4.70 -45.30
C ALA A 172 -27.72 5.11 -43.91
N GLY A 173 -26.40 5.36 -43.87
CA GLY A 173 -25.82 6.68 -43.53
C GLY A 173 -25.98 7.19 -42.09
N GLY A 174 -25.03 6.83 -41.21
CA GLY A 174 -24.81 7.48 -39.92
C GLY A 174 -23.35 7.84 -39.75
N ARG A 175 -23.04 9.14 -39.58
CA ARG A 175 -21.69 9.66 -39.31
C ARG A 175 -21.27 9.29 -37.89
N THR A 176 -20.08 8.70 -37.74
CA THR A 176 -19.42 8.47 -36.45
C THR A 176 -18.85 9.80 -35.91
N PRO A 177 -19.10 10.19 -34.64
CA PRO A 177 -18.42 11.33 -34.03
C PRO A 177 -16.99 10.95 -33.62
N PRO A 178 -16.04 11.91 -33.59
CA PRO A 178 -14.66 11.63 -33.22
C PRO A 178 -14.53 11.28 -31.71
N PRO A 179 -13.49 10.54 -31.31
CA PRO A 179 -13.26 10.20 -29.92
C PRO A 179 -12.97 11.45 -29.09
N ARG A 180 -13.62 11.55 -27.93
CA ARG A 180 -13.37 12.61 -26.95
C ARG A 180 -12.00 12.38 -26.29
N SER A 181 -11.26 13.47 -26.09
CA SER A 181 -9.98 13.48 -25.38
C SER A 181 -10.11 12.94 -23.95
N PRO A 182 -9.09 12.24 -23.41
CA PRO A 182 -9.12 11.75 -22.05
C PRO A 182 -9.08 12.94 -21.09
N ARG A 183 -10.16 13.12 -20.33
CA ARG A 183 -10.17 14.07 -19.21
C ARG A 183 -9.36 13.45 -18.07
N CYS A 184 -8.22 14.05 -17.76
CA CYS A 184 -7.50 13.79 -16.52
C CYS A 184 -8.37 14.30 -15.37
N THR A 185 -9.00 13.41 -14.62
CA THR A 185 -9.77 13.78 -13.42
C THR A 185 -9.00 13.34 -12.19
N THR A 186 -8.33 14.28 -11.54
CA THR A 186 -7.87 14.13 -10.16
C THR A 186 -9.11 14.11 -9.26
N ARG A 187 -9.48 12.96 -8.69
CA ARG A 187 -10.46 12.91 -7.59
C ARG A 187 -9.69 12.89 -6.28
N LEU A 188 -9.65 14.03 -5.60
CA LEU A 188 -9.37 14.09 -4.18
C LEU A 188 -10.59 13.49 -3.45
N TRP A 189 -10.44 12.32 -2.84
CA TRP A 189 -11.42 11.78 -1.92
C TRP A 189 -11.07 12.29 -0.52
N GLY A 190 -11.78 13.34 -0.08
CA GLY A 190 -11.81 13.73 1.33
C GLY A 190 -12.85 12.89 2.05
N SER A 191 -12.43 11.78 2.66
CA SER A 191 -13.21 11.12 3.70
C SER A 191 -12.72 11.67 5.03
N ALA A 192 -13.48 12.59 5.61
CA ALA A 192 -13.28 13.03 6.99
C ALA A 192 -13.55 11.83 7.92
N VAL A 193 -12.48 11.20 8.39
CA VAL A 193 -12.56 10.38 9.61
C VAL A 193 -12.43 11.36 10.76
N SER A 194 -13.51 11.50 11.52
CA SER A 194 -13.56 12.28 12.75
C SER A 194 -12.47 11.81 13.71
N ALA A 195 -11.48 12.67 13.95
CA ALA A 195 -10.53 12.51 15.04
C ALA A 195 -11.30 12.63 16.36
N GLY A 196 -11.41 11.52 17.10
CA GLY A 196 -11.76 11.55 18.51
C GLY A 196 -10.68 12.29 19.32
N PRO A 197 -10.99 12.79 20.53
CA PRO A 197 -10.15 13.73 21.24
C PRO A 197 -8.86 13.03 21.72
N TRP A 198 -7.76 13.27 21.03
CA TRP A 198 -6.43 12.96 21.54
C TRP A 198 -6.09 13.97 22.65
N CYS A 199 -5.66 13.42 23.78
CA CYS A 199 -5.43 14.09 25.05
C CYS A 199 -4.67 15.42 24.93
N SER A 200 -5.19 16.43 25.63
CA SER A 200 -4.51 17.67 25.94
C SER A 200 -3.14 17.40 26.60
N ALA A 201 -2.10 17.98 26.02
CA ALA A 201 -0.74 17.98 26.55
C ALA A 201 -0.70 18.49 28.00
N ARG A 202 0.00 17.76 28.88
CA ARG A 202 0.59 18.33 30.10
C ARG A 202 2.04 18.68 29.80
N PRO A 203 2.58 19.81 30.31
CA PRO A 203 3.96 20.17 30.07
C PRO A 203 4.88 19.23 30.85
N GLY A 204 5.80 18.55 30.16
CA GLY A 204 6.98 17.93 30.80
C GLY A 204 7.14 16.40 30.71
N GLY A 205 6.40 15.70 29.85
CA GLY A 205 6.63 14.26 29.60
C GLY A 205 6.75 13.99 28.11
N TRP A 206 7.88 13.44 27.68
CA TRP A 206 8.14 13.02 26.30
C TRP A 206 7.51 11.64 26.06
N CYS A 207 6.87 11.46 24.91
CA CYS A 207 6.38 10.18 24.40
C CYS A 207 7.51 9.39 23.72
#